data_AF-A0A9X1U0Z9-F1
#
_entry.id   AF-A0A9X1U0Z9-F1
#
_cell.length_a   1.000
_cell.length_b   1.000
_cell.length_c   1.000
_cell.angle_alpha   90.00
_cell.angle_beta   90.00
_cell.angle_gamma   90.00
#
_symmetry.space_group_name_H-M   'P 1'
#
loop_
_entity.id
_entity.type
_entity.pdbx_description
1 polymer ?
#
loop_
_entity_poly.entity_id
_entity_poly.type
_entity_poly.pdbx_seq_one_letter_code
_entity_poly.pdbx_strand_id
1 'polypeptide(L)'
;MALITSAMLSTLAMSLASKGLENLAENTGKSISQGAIDWAKSLFYKDGEPKKALKELQENPSDERKLEIVKSILENSIEANSANLNHFKEIISRLPKSDINIEGSKNVNMGNVDTNGGDFRIGDNYGG
;
A
#
# COMPACT_ATOMS: atom_id res chain seq x y z
N MET A 1 2.76 8.52 18.83
CA MET A 1 2.33 7.40 17.98
C MET A 1 3.09 7.49 16.67
N ALA A 2 3.65 6.39 16.18
CA ALA A 2 4.24 6.39 14.84
C ALA A 2 3.11 6.65 13.83
N LEU A 3 3.17 7.79 13.15
CA LEU A 3 2.14 8.25 12.23
C LEU A 3 2.14 7.33 11.00
N ILE A 4 1.08 6.54 10.82
CA ILE A 4 0.79 5.96 9.52
C ILE A 4 0.24 7.10 8.68
N THR A 5 0.83 7.34 7.51
CA THR A 5 0.29 8.34 6.60
C THR A 5 -0.87 7.75 5.83
N SER A 6 -1.86 8.58 5.53
CA SER A 6 -2.97 8.24 4.62
C SER A 6 -2.47 7.71 3.28
N ALA A 7 -1.34 8.23 2.80
CA ALA A 7 -0.65 7.75 1.59
C ALA A 7 -0.23 6.27 1.71
N MET A 8 0.39 5.86 2.83
CA MET A 8 0.75 4.45 3.03
C MET A 8 -0.50 3.55 3.04
N LEU A 9 -1.58 3.97 3.71
CA LEU A 9 -2.83 3.19 3.73
C LEU A 9 -3.40 3.03 2.31
N SER A 10 -3.42 4.12 1.54
CA SER A 10 -3.85 4.12 0.14
C SER A 10 -2.98 3.20 -0.71
N THR A 11 -1.66 3.19 -0.54
CA THR A 11 -0.76 2.33 -1.30
C THR A 11 -1.04 0.86 -1.08
N LEU A 12 -1.23 0.44 0.18
CA LEU A 12 -1.61 -0.95 0.46
C LEU A 12 -2.99 -1.28 -0.11
N ALA A 13 -3.98 -0.39 0.11
CA ALA A 13 -5.34 -0.59 -0.39
C ALA A 13 -5.37 -0.74 -1.92
N MET A 14 -4.68 0.14 -2.66
CA MET A 14 -4.57 0.06 -4.12
C MET A 14 -3.78 -1.17 -4.59
N SER A 15 -2.76 -1.59 -3.85
CA SER A 15 -2.01 -2.80 -4.15
C SER A 15 -2.85 -4.07 -3.99
N LEU A 16 -3.66 -4.13 -2.92
CA LEU A 16 -4.63 -5.21 -2.70
C LEU A 16 -5.73 -5.21 -3.78
N ALA A 17 -6.17 -4.02 -4.21
CA ALA A 17 -7.16 -3.86 -5.27
C ALA A 17 -6.64 -4.30 -6.64
N SER A 18 -5.39 -3.95 -6.97
CA SER A 18 -4.84 -4.18 -8.32
C SER A 18 -4.27 -5.57 -8.51
N LYS A 19 -3.64 -6.13 -7.46
CA LYS A 19 -2.89 -7.39 -7.58
C LYS A 19 -3.48 -8.51 -6.71
N GLY A 20 -4.20 -8.16 -5.64
CA GLY A 20 -4.61 -9.13 -4.63
C GLY A 20 -3.44 -9.58 -3.74
N LEU A 21 -3.75 -10.06 -2.54
CA LEU A 21 -2.73 -10.35 -1.52
C LEU A 21 -1.77 -11.48 -1.93
N GLU A 22 -2.23 -12.45 -2.72
CA GLU A 22 -1.42 -13.59 -3.18
C GLU A 22 -0.31 -13.12 -4.13
N ASN A 23 -0.64 -12.28 -5.10
CA ASN A 23 0.38 -11.65 -5.95
C ASN A 23 1.35 -10.77 -5.17
N LEU A 24 0.94 -10.14 -4.05
CA LEU A 24 1.85 -9.33 -3.24
C LEU A 24 2.89 -10.21 -2.52
N ALA A 25 2.48 -11.40 -2.06
CA ALA A 25 3.41 -12.36 -1.47
C ALA A 25 4.39 -12.92 -2.53
N GLU A 26 3.92 -13.14 -3.76
CA GLU A 26 4.73 -13.73 -4.85
C GLU A 26 5.63 -12.71 -5.58
N ASN A 27 5.14 -11.49 -5.87
CA ASN A 27 5.87 -10.50 -6.68
C ASN A 27 6.95 -9.72 -5.94
N THR A 28 6.98 -9.75 -4.61
CA THR A 28 7.87 -8.88 -3.84
C THR A 28 9.32 -9.41 -3.74
N GLY A 29 9.61 -10.60 -4.27
CA GLY A 29 10.97 -11.18 -4.36
C GLY A 29 11.66 -11.43 -3.00
N LYS A 30 11.01 -11.03 -1.91
CA LYS A 30 11.40 -11.20 -0.52
C LYS A 30 10.15 -11.62 0.23
N SER A 31 10.22 -12.73 0.96
CA SER A 31 9.08 -13.22 1.73
C SER A 31 8.57 -12.14 2.69
N ILE A 32 7.31 -11.74 2.50
CA ILE A 32 6.50 -11.10 3.54
C ILE A 32 6.30 -12.17 4.63
N SER A 33 6.41 -11.79 5.90
CA SER A 33 6.24 -12.73 7.00
C SER A 33 4.83 -13.30 6.99
N GLN A 34 4.71 -14.60 7.32
CA GLN A 34 3.41 -15.28 7.34
C GLN A 34 2.40 -14.54 8.24
N GLY A 35 2.84 -13.95 9.36
CA GLY A 35 1.98 -13.16 10.24
C GLY A 35 1.42 -11.90 9.58
N ALA A 36 2.17 -11.23 8.71
CA ALA A 36 1.66 -10.06 7.99
C ALA A 36 0.69 -10.46 6.88
N ILE A 37 0.94 -11.58 6.19
CA ILE A 37 0.01 -12.16 5.23
C ILE A 37 -1.28 -12.59 5.94
N ASP A 38 -1.18 -13.28 7.07
CA ASP A 38 -2.33 -13.76 7.85
C ASP A 38 -3.17 -12.60 8.39
N TRP A 39 -2.50 -11.55 8.89
CA TRP A 39 -3.16 -10.30 9.28
C TRP A 39 -3.97 -9.69 8.12
N ALA A 40 -3.35 -9.50 6.94
CA ALA A 40 -4.04 -8.95 5.79
C ALA A 40 -5.18 -9.86 5.27
N LYS A 41 -4.98 -11.19 5.31
CA LYS A 41 -6.03 -12.18 5.00
C LYS A 41 -7.19 -12.07 5.99
N SER A 42 -6.92 -12.01 7.29
CA SER A 42 -7.94 -11.87 8.33
C SER A 42 -8.81 -10.62 8.14
N LEU A 43 -8.21 -9.52 7.67
CA LEU A 43 -8.93 -8.29 7.38
C LEU A 43 -9.81 -8.38 6.12
N PHE A 44 -9.26 -8.88 5.02
CA PHE A 44 -9.88 -8.71 3.70
C PHE A 44 -10.32 -9.98 3.00
N TYR A 45 -10.03 -11.15 3.55
CA TYR A 45 -10.38 -12.44 2.96
C TYR A 45 -11.18 -13.29 3.96
N LYS A 46 -12.04 -14.14 3.42
CA LYS A 46 -12.76 -15.17 4.17
C LYS A 46 -12.94 -16.38 3.25
N ASP A 47 -12.54 -17.56 3.72
CA ASP A 47 -12.63 -18.81 2.93
C ASP A 47 -11.91 -18.71 1.55
N GLY A 48 -10.84 -17.91 1.46
CA GLY A 48 -10.10 -17.68 0.22
C GLY A 48 -10.70 -16.60 -0.70
N GLU A 49 -11.90 -16.10 -0.40
CA GLU A 49 -12.54 -15.06 -1.19
C GLU A 49 -12.36 -13.66 -0.58
N PRO A 50 -12.21 -12.60 -1.41
CA PRO A 50 -12.16 -11.23 -0.91
C PRO A 50 -13.52 -10.84 -0.30
N LYS A 51 -13.48 -10.26 0.90
CA LYS A 51 -14.65 -9.65 1.55
C LYS A 51 -15.18 -8.50 0.70
N LYS A 52 -16.46 -8.18 0.90
CA LYS A 52 -17.20 -7.16 0.14
C LYS A 52 -16.41 -5.85 -0.07
N ALA A 53 -15.83 -5.28 0.97
CA ALA A 53 -15.07 -4.02 0.86
C ALA A 53 -13.88 -4.11 -0.10
N LEU A 54 -13.07 -5.18 -0.01
CA LEU A 54 -11.96 -5.38 -0.93
C LEU A 54 -12.46 -5.72 -2.34
N LYS A 55 -13.47 -6.59 -2.45
CA LYS A 55 -14.06 -6.98 -3.74
C LYS A 55 -14.59 -5.77 -4.50
N GLU A 56 -15.36 -4.91 -3.84
CA GLU A 56 -15.89 -3.70 -4.45
C GLU A 56 -14.78 -2.75 -4.92
N LEU A 57 -13.68 -2.64 -4.16
CA LEU A 57 -12.51 -1.84 -4.54
C LEU A 57 -11.74 -2.49 -5.70
N GLN A 58 -11.62 -3.81 -5.75
CA GLN A 58 -11.03 -4.53 -6.89
C GLN A 58 -11.82 -4.30 -8.18
N GLU A 59 -13.16 -4.25 -8.08
CA GLU A 59 -14.04 -3.97 -9.23
C GLU A 59 -13.96 -2.52 -9.70
N ASN A 60 -13.68 -1.57 -8.80
CA ASN A 60 -13.51 -0.16 -9.15
C ASN A 60 -12.41 0.50 -8.29
N PRO A 61 -11.12 0.31 -8.64
CA PRO A 61 -10.00 0.77 -7.82
C PRO A 61 -9.84 2.29 -7.76
N SER A 62 -10.51 3.02 -8.66
CA SER A 62 -10.51 4.49 -8.71
C SER A 62 -11.66 5.12 -7.91
N ASP A 63 -12.57 4.33 -7.31
CA ASP A 63 -13.65 4.88 -6.47
C ASP A 63 -13.10 5.27 -5.09
N GLU A 64 -13.03 6.57 -4.84
CA GLU A 64 -12.47 7.14 -3.60
C GLU A 64 -13.21 6.65 -2.36
N ARG A 65 -14.52 6.45 -2.42
CA ARG A 65 -15.30 5.99 -1.24
C ARG A 65 -14.95 4.56 -0.89
N LYS A 66 -14.78 3.70 -1.90
CA LYS A 66 -14.34 2.31 -1.69
C LYS A 66 -12.91 2.25 -1.16
N LEU A 67 -12.05 3.14 -1.65
CA LEU A 67 -10.68 3.26 -1.17
C LEU A 67 -10.66 3.69 0.30
N GLU A 68 -11.49 4.66 0.70
CA GLU A 68 -11.64 5.08 2.09
C GLU A 68 -12.12 3.96 3.02
N ILE A 69 -13.09 3.15 2.60
CA ILE A 69 -13.56 2.00 3.40
C ILE A 69 -12.41 1.03 3.69
N VAL A 70 -11.62 0.68 2.68
CA VAL A 70 -10.47 -0.23 2.85
C VAL A 70 -9.39 0.41 3.73
N LYS A 71 -9.11 1.71 3.57
CA LYS A 71 -8.19 2.47 4.43
C LYS A 71 -8.64 2.46 5.88
N SER A 72 -9.93 2.70 6.15
CA SER A 72 -10.47 2.68 7.51
C SER A 72 -10.36 1.29 8.15
N ILE A 73 -10.52 0.20 7.38
CA ILE A 73 -10.32 -1.16 7.91
C ILE A 73 -8.86 -1.37 8.34
N LEU A 74 -7.90 -0.93 7.51
CA LEU A 74 -6.47 -0.97 7.84
C LEU A 74 -6.15 -0.15 9.09
N GLU A 75 -6.64 1.09 9.14
CA GLU A 75 -6.43 2.03 10.24
C GLU A 75 -6.98 1.47 11.56
N ASN A 76 -8.26 1.09 11.58
CA ASN A 76 -8.90 0.51 12.76
C ASN A 76 -8.17 -0.75 13.25
N SER A 77 -7.66 -1.58 12.33
CA SER A 77 -6.90 -2.77 12.73
C SER A 77 -5.60 -2.42 13.44
N ILE A 78 -4.92 -1.35 13.01
CA ILE A 78 -3.65 -0.91 13.59
C ILE A 78 -3.88 -0.18 14.91
N GLU A 79 -4.96 0.60 15.01
CA GLU A 79 -5.38 1.23 16.28
C GLU A 79 -5.79 0.19 17.32
N ALA A 80 -6.49 -0.87 16.90
CA ALA A 80 -6.91 -1.94 17.81
C ALA A 80 -5.73 -2.77 18.34
N ASN A 81 -4.64 -2.91 17.57
CA ASN A 81 -3.45 -3.62 18.01
C ASN A 81 -2.18 -3.06 17.36
N SER A 82 -1.31 -2.48 18.18
CA SER A 82 -0.06 -1.87 17.75
C SER A 82 0.92 -2.85 17.09
N ALA A 83 0.79 -4.17 17.30
CA ALA A 83 1.58 -5.17 16.58
C ALA A 83 1.24 -5.20 15.07
N ASN A 84 0.00 -4.87 14.70
CA ASN A 84 -0.44 -4.79 13.31
C ASN A 84 0.27 -3.67 12.53
N LEU A 85 0.77 -2.65 13.23
CA LEU A 85 1.63 -1.63 12.61
C LEU A 85 2.88 -2.24 11.99
N ASN A 86 3.48 -3.25 12.64
CA ASN A 86 4.67 -3.91 12.13
C ASN A 86 4.35 -4.74 10.89
N HIS A 87 3.21 -5.44 10.90
CA HIS A 87 2.71 -6.17 9.72
C HIS A 87 2.44 -5.24 8.54
N PHE A 88 1.76 -4.12 8.78
CA PHE A 88 1.51 -3.10 7.78
C PHE A 88 2.80 -2.54 7.18
N LYS A 89 3.74 -2.10 8.03
CA LYS A 89 5.03 -1.54 7.59
C LYS A 89 5.86 -2.55 6.81
N GLU A 90 5.83 -3.81 7.22
CA GLU A 90 6.53 -4.88 6.51
C GLU A 90 5.97 -5.02 5.09
N ILE A 91 4.66 -5.10 4.92
CA ILE A 91 4.03 -5.21 3.60
C ILE A 91 4.38 -3.98 2.75
N ILE A 92 4.16 -2.76 3.28
CA ILE A 92 4.48 -1.52 2.56
C ILE A 92 5.95 -1.47 2.13
N SER A 93 6.87 -1.85 3.02
CA SER A 93 8.30 -1.84 2.71
C SER A 93 8.69 -2.83 1.61
N ARG A 94 7.83 -3.81 1.31
CA ARG A 94 8.04 -4.84 0.28
C ARG A 94 7.37 -4.47 -1.03
N LEU A 95 6.35 -3.61 -1.02
CA LEU A 95 5.68 -3.19 -2.25
C LEU A 95 6.67 -2.54 -3.21
N PRO A 96 6.56 -2.85 -4.52
CA PRO A 96 7.42 -2.27 -5.52
C PRO A 96 7.29 -0.78 -5.43
N LYS A 97 8.45 -0.15 -5.47
CA LYS A 97 8.50 1.25 -5.27
C LYS A 97 7.83 1.98 -6.49
N SER A 98 6.53 2.42 -6.47
CA SER A 98 5.86 3.64 -7.10
C SER A 98 5.66 4.93 -6.20
N ASP A 99 5.82 6.19 -6.69
CA ASP A 99 6.54 7.41 -6.15
C ASP A 99 5.82 8.06 -4.96
N ILE A 100 6.05 7.59 -3.72
CA ILE A 100 5.45 8.19 -2.54
C ILE A 100 6.43 9.22 -1.97
N ASN A 101 6.29 10.46 -2.41
CA ASN A 101 6.99 11.60 -1.84
C ASN A 101 6.44 11.88 -0.42
N ILE A 102 7.28 11.68 0.60
CA ILE A 102 7.00 12.02 2.01
C ILE A 102 8.04 13.08 2.42
N GLU A 103 7.72 14.36 2.24
CA GLU A 103 8.56 15.46 2.72
C GLU A 103 8.59 15.46 4.26
N GLY A 104 9.70 14.95 4.82
CA GLY A 104 9.84 14.64 6.25
C GLY A 104 10.34 13.21 6.54
N SER A 105 10.44 12.38 5.51
CA SER A 105 11.37 11.25 5.46
C SER A 105 11.84 11.10 4.00
N LYS A 106 12.98 11.74 3.69
CA LYS A 106 13.81 11.66 2.46
C LYS A 106 13.14 10.92 1.28
N ASN A 107 12.71 11.68 0.27
CA ASN A 107 12.03 11.24 -0.95
C ASN A 107 12.54 9.89 -1.46
N VAL A 108 11.66 8.91 -1.50
CA VAL A 108 11.93 7.62 -2.12
C VAL A 108 11.16 7.58 -3.43
N ASN A 109 11.91 7.85 -4.52
CA ASN A 109 11.43 7.59 -5.87
C ASN A 109 11.00 6.14 -5.96
N MET A 110 9.80 5.99 -6.45
CA MET A 110 9.05 4.79 -6.42
C MET A 110 8.49 4.93 -7.91
N GLY A 111 9.03 4.24 -8.92
CA GLY A 111 8.33 4.06 -10.21
C GLY A 111 9.18 4.29 -11.45
N ASN A 112 9.11 3.31 -12.34
CA ASN A 112 9.61 3.41 -13.69
C ASN A 112 8.73 4.41 -14.48
N VAL A 113 9.29 5.57 -14.80
CA VAL A 113 8.71 6.55 -15.73
C VAL A 113 8.84 6.03 -17.16
N ASP A 114 7.71 5.72 -17.81
CA ASP A 114 7.63 5.59 -19.27
C ASP A 114 7.12 6.92 -19.83
N THR A 115 8.03 7.84 -20.14
CA THR A 115 7.71 9.06 -20.89
C THR A 115 7.87 8.78 -22.37
N ASN A 116 6.80 8.30 -22.99
CA ASN A 116 6.67 8.20 -24.43
C ASN A 116 6.50 9.62 -25.05
N GLY A 117 7.57 10.43 -24.97
CA GLY A 117 7.71 11.70 -25.69
C GLY A 117 7.49 13.01 -24.93
N GLY A 118 7.50 13.04 -23.59
CA GLY A 118 7.35 14.27 -22.80
C GLY A 118 8.55 14.53 -21.89
N ASP A 119 9.19 15.69 -22.02
CA ASP A 119 10.35 16.14 -21.24
C ASP A 119 10.03 16.15 -19.74
N PHE A 120 10.70 15.30 -18.96
CA PHE A 120 10.56 15.24 -17.50
C PHE A 120 11.87 15.70 -16.86
N ARG A 121 11.87 16.93 -16.33
CA ARG A 121 12.98 17.51 -15.57
C ARG A 121 12.70 17.39 -14.07
N ILE A 122 13.44 16.51 -13.40
CA ILE A 122 13.66 16.59 -11.95
C ILE A 122 15.01 17.29 -11.75
N GLY A 123 14.98 18.57 -11.42
CA GLY A 123 16.15 19.37 -11.08
C GLY A 123 16.06 19.83 -9.64
N ASP A 124 17.00 19.36 -8.81
CA ASP A 124 17.26 19.87 -7.47
C ASP A 124 18.12 21.14 -7.63
N ASN A 125 17.54 22.32 -7.42
CA ASN A 125 18.31 23.57 -7.38
C ASN A 125 18.54 23.98 -5.92
N TYR A 126 19.54 23.36 -5.29
CA TYR A 126 20.20 23.93 -4.11
C TYR A 126 21.48 24.61 -4.56
N GLY A 127 21.42 25.94 -4.71
CA GLY A 127 22.59 26.82 -4.85
C GLY A 127 22.69 27.69 -3.60
N GLY A 128 23.85 27.63 -2.92
CA GLY A 128 24.18 28.41 -1.73
C GLY A 128 24.56 29.85 -1.99
#